data_AF-A0A536UEF7-F1
#
_entry.id   AF-A0A536UEF7-F1
#
_cell.length_a   1.000
_cell.length_b   1.000
_cell.length_c   1.000
_cell.angle_alpha   90.00
_cell.angle_beta   90.00
_cell.angle_gamma   90.00
#
_symmetry.space_group_name_H-M   'P 1'
#
loop_
_entity.id
_entity.type
_entity.pdbx_description
1 polymer ?
#
loop_
_entity_poly.entity_id
_entity_poly.type
_entity_poly.pdbx_seq_one_letter_code
_entity_poly.pdbx_strand_id
1 'polypeptide(L)'
;KARAVKVAGDLYNLGFTLAATKGTAAAIAEAELPVKVVNKVKDGRPHIADMVKAGDVQLVFTTVDETRTAIHDSRYIRTAALANRVTYYTTMAGCEAATEALKHQDDLTVVSLQELHAELH
;
A
#
# COMPACT_ATOMS: atom_id res chain seq x y z
N LYS A 1 -7.05 -7.75 -9.39
CA LYS A 1 -6.33 -8.44 -8.30
C LYS A 1 -4.89 -8.83 -8.67
N ALA A 2 -4.61 -9.34 -9.87
CA ALA A 2 -3.23 -9.65 -10.30
C ALA A 2 -2.21 -8.51 -10.06
N ARG A 3 -2.58 -7.26 -10.36
CA ARG A 3 -1.76 -6.08 -10.07
C ARG A 3 -1.39 -5.94 -8.58
N ALA A 4 -2.35 -6.19 -7.68
CA ALA A 4 -2.11 -6.13 -6.24
C ALA A 4 -1.18 -7.26 -5.76
N VAL A 5 -1.27 -8.45 -6.38
CA VAL A 5 -0.36 -9.57 -6.10
C VAL A 5 1.07 -9.23 -6.52
N LYS A 6 1.27 -8.65 -7.72
CA LYS A 6 2.59 -8.18 -8.16
C LYS A 6 3.18 -7.17 -7.18
N VAL A 7 2.40 -6.15 -6.81
CA VAL A 7 2.82 -5.12 -5.86
C VAL A 7 3.16 -5.72 -4.49
N ALA A 8 2.37 -6.70 -4.02
CA ALA A 8 2.64 -7.40 -2.76
C ALA A 8 3.96 -8.19 -2.81
N GLY A 9 4.24 -8.87 -3.93
CA GLY A 9 5.52 -9.57 -4.13
C GLY A 9 6.71 -8.61 -4.14
N ASP A 10 6.59 -7.49 -4.86
CA ASP A 10 7.62 -6.45 -4.89
C ASP A 10 7.89 -5.87 -3.49
N LEU A 11 6.84 -5.58 -2.70
CA LEU A 11 6.98 -5.14 -1.31
C LEU A 11 7.62 -6.20 -0.41
N TYR A 12 7.24 -7.47 -0.56
CA TYR A 12 7.85 -8.56 0.21
C TYR A 12 9.36 -8.68 -0.07
N ASN A 13 9.76 -8.57 -1.33
CA ASN A 13 11.17 -8.56 -1.73
C ASN A 13 11.94 -7.36 -1.18
N LEU A 14 11.26 -6.23 -0.95
CA LEU A 14 11.80 -5.05 -0.27
C LEU A 14 11.84 -5.19 1.26
N GLY A 15 11.46 -6.35 1.81
CA GLY A 15 11.53 -6.64 3.24
C GLY A 15 10.27 -6.28 4.05
N PHE A 16 9.17 -5.90 3.39
CA PHE A 16 7.91 -5.65 4.09
C PHE A 16 7.22 -6.95 4.49
N THR A 17 6.62 -6.96 5.69
CA THR A 17 5.63 -7.97 6.07
C THR A 17 4.26 -7.59 5.51
N LEU A 18 3.55 -8.55 4.93
CA LEU A 18 2.27 -8.30 4.27
C LEU A 18 1.07 -8.58 5.18
N ALA A 19 0.08 -7.68 5.17
CA ALA A 19 -1.22 -7.89 5.77
C ALA A 19 -2.33 -7.44 4.81
N ALA A 20 -3.39 -8.23 4.67
CA ALA A 20 -4.45 -7.95 3.71
C ALA A 20 -5.83 -8.46 4.18
N THR A 21 -6.89 -7.79 3.72
CA THR A 21 -8.26 -8.27 3.96
C THR A 21 -8.52 -9.59 3.24
N LYS A 22 -9.44 -10.42 3.78
CA LYS A 22 -9.69 -11.81 3.33
C LYS A 22 -9.59 -12.03 1.81
N GLY A 23 -10.32 -11.25 1.01
CA GLY A 23 -10.38 -11.44 -0.44
C GLY A 23 -9.10 -11.04 -1.21
N THR A 24 -8.27 -10.18 -0.64
CA THR A 24 -6.96 -9.82 -1.19
C THR A 24 -5.89 -10.78 -0.66
N ALA A 25 -5.96 -11.16 0.61
CA ALA A 25 -5.06 -12.14 1.22
C ALA A 25 -5.14 -13.49 0.52
N ALA A 26 -6.34 -13.96 0.15
CA ALA A 26 -6.51 -15.19 -0.63
C ALA A 26 -5.73 -15.14 -1.96
N ALA A 27 -5.87 -14.05 -2.72
CA ALA A 27 -5.17 -13.88 -4.00
C ALA A 27 -3.65 -13.76 -3.86
N ILE A 28 -3.15 -13.21 -2.74
CA ILE A 28 -1.71 -13.14 -2.45
C ILE A 28 -1.19 -14.52 -2.04
N ALA A 29 -1.93 -15.25 -1.20
CA ALA A 29 -1.58 -16.59 -0.75
C ALA A 29 -1.58 -17.61 -1.91
N GLU A 30 -2.49 -17.48 -2.88
CA GLU A 30 -2.50 -18.27 -4.13
C GLU A 30 -1.21 -18.09 -4.95
N ALA A 31 -0.49 -16.98 -4.77
CA ALA A 31 0.81 -16.73 -5.38
C ALA A 31 1.98 -17.10 -4.46
N GLU A 32 1.73 -17.93 -3.44
CA GLU A 32 2.73 -18.46 -2.49
C GLU A 32 3.47 -17.39 -1.67
N LEU A 33 2.90 -16.19 -1.55
CA LEU A 33 3.45 -15.12 -0.73
C LEU A 33 2.90 -15.15 0.70
N PRO A 34 3.75 -14.97 1.74
CA PRO A 34 3.29 -14.92 3.12
C PRO A 34 2.46 -13.66 3.37
N VAL A 35 1.23 -13.83 3.87
CA VAL A 35 0.32 -12.73 4.14
C VAL A 35 -0.54 -12.98 5.38
N LYS A 36 -0.61 -11.99 6.27
CA LYS A 36 -1.50 -12.00 7.42
C LYS A 36 -2.90 -11.56 7.02
N VAL A 37 -3.91 -12.40 7.27
CA VAL A 37 -5.31 -12.01 7.09
C VAL A 37 -5.71 -11.02 8.18
N VAL A 38 -6.31 -9.89 7.80
CA VAL A 38 -6.85 -8.88 8.73
C VAL A 38 -8.32 -8.58 8.44
N ASN A 39 -9.10 -8.33 9.48
CA ASN A 39 -10.51 -7.97 9.36
C ASN A 39 -10.69 -6.52 8.88
N LYS A 40 -11.75 -6.26 8.10
CA LYS A 40 -12.26 -4.89 7.95
C LYS A 40 -12.93 -4.47 9.26
N VAL A 41 -13.15 -3.16 9.42
CA VAL A 41 -13.82 -2.61 10.61
C VAL A 41 -15.17 -3.30 10.87
N LYS A 42 -15.94 -3.58 9.82
CA LYS A 42 -17.24 -4.26 9.91
C LYS A 42 -17.16 -5.77 10.19
N ASP A 43 -16.00 -6.39 9.98
CA ASP A 43 -15.84 -7.85 10.05
C ASP A 43 -15.44 -8.32 11.47
N GLY A 44 -15.26 -7.40 12.43
CA GLY A 44 -14.90 -7.70 13.82
C GLY A 44 -13.44 -7.37 14.18
N ARG A 45 -13.05 -7.61 15.44
CA ARG A 45 -11.72 -7.27 15.98
C ARG A 45 -10.78 -8.48 16.09
N PRO A 46 -9.45 -8.29 16.05
CA PRO A 46 -8.76 -7.03 15.69
C PRO A 46 -8.92 -6.71 14.19
N HIS A 47 -9.07 -5.43 13.85
CA HIS A 47 -9.22 -4.98 12.45
C HIS A 47 -8.09 -4.04 12.02
N ILE A 48 -8.00 -3.73 10.73
CA ILE A 48 -6.92 -2.90 10.15
C ILE A 48 -6.71 -1.55 10.87
N ALA A 49 -7.78 -0.89 11.32
CA ALA A 49 -7.66 0.39 12.05
C ALA A 49 -7.06 0.22 13.46
N ASP A 50 -7.12 -0.98 14.05
CA ASP A 50 -6.46 -1.26 15.32
C ASP A 50 -4.95 -1.43 15.10
N MET A 51 -4.57 -2.18 14.04
CA MET A 51 -3.17 -2.36 13.65
C MET A 51 -2.49 -1.04 13.31
N VAL A 52 -3.17 -0.15 12.57
CA VAL A 52 -2.66 1.20 12.27
C VAL A 52 -2.42 1.99 13.56
N LYS A 53 -3.35 1.96 14.52
CA LYS A 53 -3.21 2.65 15.82
C LYS A 53 -2.12 2.04 16.71
N ALA A 54 -1.90 0.74 16.60
CA ALA A 54 -0.86 0.03 17.33
C ALA A 54 0.55 0.29 16.78
N GLY A 55 0.67 0.91 15.59
CA GLY A 55 1.95 1.11 14.91
C GLY A 55 2.43 -0.08 14.10
N ASP A 56 1.59 -1.12 13.93
CA ASP A 56 1.93 -2.34 13.19
C ASP A 56 1.94 -2.14 11.66
N VAL A 57 1.47 -0.98 11.17
CA VAL A 57 1.30 -0.69 9.75
C VAL A 57 1.98 0.63 9.40
N GLN A 58 2.91 0.59 8.45
CA GLN A 58 3.71 1.74 8.00
C GLN A 58 3.32 2.23 6.60
N LEU A 59 2.60 1.40 5.82
CA LEU A 59 2.14 1.69 4.48
C LEU A 59 0.77 1.05 4.23
N VAL A 60 -0.17 1.80 3.65
CA VAL A 60 -1.51 1.30 3.34
C VAL A 60 -1.83 1.50 1.86
N PHE A 61 -2.12 0.41 1.16
CA PHE A 61 -2.70 0.44 -0.18
C PHE A 61 -4.20 0.13 -0.10
N THR A 62 -5.04 1.12 -0.38
CA THR A 62 -6.51 1.02 -0.28
C THR A 62 -7.18 1.45 -1.58
N THR A 63 -7.30 0.52 -2.51
CA THR A 63 -8.09 0.74 -3.73
C THR A 63 -9.55 0.37 -3.50
N VAL A 64 -10.47 1.16 -4.04
CA VAL A 64 -11.91 0.97 -3.89
C VAL A 64 -12.54 0.54 -5.20
N ASP A 65 -13.41 -0.46 -5.14
CA ASP A 65 -14.40 -0.69 -6.19
C ASP A 65 -15.52 0.34 -6.04
N GLU A 66 -16.21 0.69 -7.12
CA GLU A 66 -17.25 1.76 -7.16
C GLU A 66 -18.55 1.44 -6.39
N THR A 67 -18.54 0.44 -5.51
CA THR A 67 -19.71 0.10 -4.69
C THR A 67 -19.79 0.97 -3.44
N ARG A 68 -21.01 1.39 -3.07
CA ARG A 68 -21.24 2.25 -1.88
C ARG A 68 -20.66 1.65 -0.59
N THR A 69 -20.75 0.33 -0.44
CA THR A 69 -20.24 -0.39 0.73
C THR A 69 -18.71 -0.37 0.77
N ALA A 70 -18.02 -0.55 -0.37
CA ALA A 70 -16.56 -0.46 -0.44
C ALA A 70 -16.06 0.96 -0.18
N ILE A 71 -16.79 1.97 -0.65
CA ILE A 71 -16.48 3.39 -0.38
C ILE A 71 -16.58 3.69 1.12
N HIS A 72 -17.61 3.19 1.80
CA HIS A 72 -17.76 3.39 3.24
C HIS A 72 -16.65 2.69 4.05
N ASP A 73 -16.37 1.42 3.77
CA ASP A 73 -15.34 0.65 4.47
C ASP A 73 -13.95 1.30 4.33
N SER A 74 -13.61 1.73 3.12
CA SER A 74 -12.33 2.38 2.82
C SER A 74 -12.19 3.76 3.46
N ARG A 75 -13.29 4.48 3.74
CA ARG A 75 -13.23 5.76 4.48
C ARG A 75 -12.58 5.56 5.84
N TYR A 76 -12.98 4.53 6.60
CA TYR A 76 -12.38 4.27 7.91
C TYR A 76 -10.88 3.99 7.84
N ILE A 77 -10.45 3.23 6.84
CA ILE A 77 -9.02 2.91 6.64
C ILE A 77 -8.24 4.19 6.35
N ARG A 78 -8.74 5.03 5.43
CA ARG A 78 -8.09 6.30 5.10
C ARG A 78 -8.03 7.27 6.27
N THR A 79 -9.13 7.41 7.02
CA THR A 79 -9.17 8.27 8.20
C THR A 79 -8.20 7.78 9.28
N ALA A 80 -8.12 6.47 9.51
CA ALA A 80 -7.18 5.90 10.46
C ALA A 80 -5.72 6.10 10.01
N ALA A 81 -5.41 5.85 8.74
CA ALA A 81 -4.06 6.04 8.20
C ALA A 81 -3.63 7.51 8.32
N LEU A 82 -4.49 8.45 7.88
CA LEU A 82 -4.23 9.89 7.96
C LEU A 82 -4.03 10.36 9.41
N ALA A 83 -4.90 9.94 10.34
CA ALA A 83 -4.81 10.32 11.75
C ALA A 83 -3.53 9.82 12.43
N ASN A 84 -2.98 8.69 11.98
CA ASN A 84 -1.76 8.10 12.53
C ASN A 84 -0.51 8.37 11.67
N ARG A 85 -0.60 9.29 10.69
CA ARG A 85 0.49 9.67 9.79
C ARG A 85 1.10 8.48 9.02
N VAL A 86 0.27 7.50 8.70
CA VAL A 86 0.65 6.37 7.87
C VAL A 86 0.43 6.73 6.41
N THR A 87 1.49 6.62 5.59
CA THR A 87 1.42 6.86 4.15
C THR A 87 0.41 5.91 3.51
N TYR A 88 -0.48 6.44 2.68
CA TYR A 88 -1.48 5.62 2.01
C TYR A 88 -1.74 6.05 0.56
N TYR A 89 -2.08 5.06 -0.27
CA TYR A 89 -2.40 5.24 -1.68
C TYR A 89 -3.80 4.69 -1.99
N THR A 90 -4.49 5.35 -2.90
CA THR A 90 -5.91 5.08 -3.22
C THR A 90 -6.13 4.51 -4.61
N THR A 91 -5.09 4.46 -5.45
CA THR A 91 -5.14 3.97 -6.83
C THR A 91 -4.06 2.92 -7.04
N MET A 92 -4.33 1.91 -7.88
CA MET A 92 -3.30 0.90 -8.18
C MET A 92 -2.08 1.50 -8.87
N ALA A 93 -2.26 2.51 -9.73
CA ALA A 93 -1.16 3.20 -10.38
C ALA A 93 -0.26 3.92 -9.37
N GLY A 94 -0.85 4.54 -8.34
CA GLY A 94 -0.09 5.15 -7.24
C GLY A 94 0.66 4.12 -6.42
N CYS A 95 0.03 2.97 -6.11
CA CYS A 95 0.69 1.87 -5.40
C CYS A 95 1.90 1.32 -6.19
N GLU A 96 1.75 1.14 -7.50
CA GLU A 96 2.82 0.67 -8.38
C GLU A 96 3.97 1.68 -8.45
N ALA A 97 3.67 2.97 -8.68
CA ALA A 97 4.68 4.02 -8.73
C ALA A 97 5.44 4.14 -7.40
N ALA A 98 4.73 4.08 -6.26
CA ALA A 98 5.36 4.12 -4.95
C ALA A 98 6.26 2.91 -4.70
N THR A 99 5.79 1.72 -5.05
CA THR A 99 6.57 0.48 -4.89
C THR A 99 7.81 0.48 -5.79
N GLU A 100 7.70 1.01 -7.00
CA GLU A 100 8.84 1.15 -7.91
C GLU A 100 9.86 2.17 -7.40
N ALA A 101 9.41 3.30 -6.88
CA ALA A 101 10.29 4.30 -6.27
C ALA A 101 11.05 3.74 -5.05
N LEU A 102 10.40 2.88 -4.25
CA LEU A 102 11.04 2.22 -3.10
C LEU A 102 12.19 1.27 -3.49
N LYS A 103 12.27 0.82 -4.75
CA LYS A 103 13.39 0.00 -5.24
C LYS A 103 14.65 0.80 -5.55
N HIS A 104 14.54 2.12 -5.70
CA HIS A 104 15.60 3.01 -6.18
C HIS A 104 16.01 4.06 -5.13
N GLN A 105 15.96 3.72 -3.84
CA GLN A 105 16.27 4.66 -2.77
C GLN A 105 17.72 5.16 -2.79
N ASP A 106 18.64 4.36 -3.31
CA ASP A 106 20.08 4.64 -3.31
C ASP A 106 20.53 5.53 -4.49
N ASP A 107 19.66 5.76 -5.47
CA ASP A 107 19.98 6.48 -6.72
C ASP A 107 19.69 7.99 -6.66
N LEU A 108 19.58 8.56 -5.46
CA LEU A 108 19.25 9.98 -5.29
C LEU A 108 20.47 10.87 -5.59
N THR A 109 20.55 11.36 -6.82
CA THR A 109 21.51 12.39 -7.22
C THR A 109 20.90 13.78 -7.10
N VAL A 110 21.67 14.73 -6.57
CA VAL A 110 21.29 16.14 -6.57
C VAL A 110 21.76 16.77 -7.88
N VAL A 111 20.84 17.39 -8.62
CA VAL A 111 21.13 18.09 -9.88
C VAL A 111 20.45 19.45 -9.83
N SER A 112 21.18 20.51 -10.22
CA SER A 112 20.58 21.84 -10.35
C SER A 112 19.69 21.92 -11.59
N LEU A 113 18.69 22.80 -11.56
CA LEU A 113 17.81 23.00 -12.72
C LEU A 113 18.61 23.46 -13.95
N GLN A 114 19.69 24.21 -13.74
CA GLN A 114 20.57 24.70 -14.79
C GLN A 114 21.35 23.55 -15.46
N GLU A 115 21.92 22.62 -14.68
CA GLU A 115 22.59 21.43 -15.22
C GLU A 115 21.62 20.58 -16.04
N LEU A 116 20.41 20.35 -15.51
CA LEU A 116 19.38 19.58 -16.21
C LEU A 116 18.95 20.23 -17.53
N HIS A 117 18.83 21.57 -17.56
CA HIS A 117 18.48 22.29 -18.79
C HIS A 117 19.61 22.28 -19.83
N ALA A 118 20.87 22.21 -19.40
CA ALA A 118 22.00 22.16 -20.32
C ALA A 118 22.07 20.83 -21.10
N GLU A 119 21.51 19.74 -20.58
CA GLU A 119 21.45 18.42 -21.26
C GLU A 119 20.44 18.36 -22.42
N LEU A 120 19.54 19.34 -22.53
CA LEU A 120 18.52 19.40 -23.59
C LEU A 120 19.06 20.00 -24.91
N HIS A 121 20.29 20.52 -24.91
CA HIS A 121 20.92 21.25 -26.01
C HIS A 121 22.23 20.59 -26.46
#